data_AF-A0A2T2UP99-F1
#
_entry.id   AF-A0A2T2UP99-F1
#
_cell.length_a   1.000
_cell.length_b   1.000
_cell.length_c   1.000
_cell.angle_alpha   90.00
_cell.angle_beta   90.00
_cell.angle_gamma   90.00
#
_symmetry.space_group_name_H-M   'P 1'
#
loop_
_entity.id
_entity.type
_entity.pdbx_description
1 polymer ?
#
loop_
_entity_poly.entity_id
_entity_poly.type
_entity_poly.pdbx_seq_one_letter_code
_entity_poly.pdbx_strand_id
1 'polypeptide(L)'
;MAESSIGSYEGIVKRSGALDMPVDSVQKADVAGFVYDTVVAKATRHKRYRHLRASFNWCEDEGYVQNPPEMEEPESYERLPEGFHRARRDSIICLQCDGSPGN
;
A
#
# COMPACT_ATOMS: atom_id res chain seq x y z
N MET A 1 -7.52 -16.18 -6.86
CA MET A 1 -7.15 -14.79 -6.50
C MET A 1 -8.44 -13.99 -6.36
N ALA A 2 -8.56 -13.11 -5.36
CA ALA A 2 -9.79 -12.34 -5.13
C ALA A 2 -9.89 -11.17 -6.15
N GLU A 3 -11.06 -10.98 -6.78
CA GLU A 3 -11.34 -9.91 -7.77
C GLU A 3 -10.95 -8.50 -7.28
N SER A 4 -11.03 -8.24 -5.97
CA SER A 4 -10.63 -6.97 -5.35
C SER A 4 -9.14 -6.64 -5.50
N SER A 5 -8.31 -7.67 -5.68
CA SER A 5 -6.87 -7.52 -5.92
C SER A 5 -6.62 -7.05 -7.34
N ILE A 6 -7.31 -7.65 -8.32
CA ILE A 6 -7.19 -7.31 -9.75
C ILE A 6 -7.62 -5.85 -9.98
N GLY A 7 -8.76 -5.42 -9.43
CA GLY A 7 -9.20 -4.03 -9.56
C GLY A 7 -8.24 -3.00 -8.93
N SER A 8 -7.47 -3.40 -7.90
CA SER A 8 -6.41 -2.56 -7.33
C SER A 8 -5.22 -2.40 -8.29
N TYR A 9 -4.81 -3.48 -8.96
CA TYR A 9 -3.75 -3.46 -9.97
C TYR A 9 -4.18 -2.69 -11.22
N GLU A 10 -5.36 -2.99 -11.78
CA GLU A 10 -5.90 -2.26 -12.95
C GLU A 10 -6.03 -0.76 -12.68
N GLY A 11 -6.50 -0.38 -11.48
CA GLY A 11 -6.57 1.02 -11.11
C GLY A 11 -5.21 1.69 -11.07
N ILE A 12 -4.16 0.96 -10.69
CA ILE A 12 -2.79 1.48 -10.66
C ILE A 12 -2.22 1.56 -12.06
N VAL A 13 -2.42 0.56 -12.91
CA VAL A 13 -2.03 0.60 -14.33
C VAL A 13 -2.71 1.77 -15.07
N LYS A 14 -4.02 1.98 -14.85
CA LYS A 14 -4.74 3.13 -15.44
C LYS A 14 -4.19 4.47 -14.98
N ARG A 15 -3.80 4.58 -13.69
CA ARG A 15 -3.23 5.81 -13.12
C ARG A 15 -1.75 5.99 -13.45
N SER A 16 -1.02 4.91 -13.68
CA SER A 16 0.34 4.92 -14.18
C SER A 16 0.40 5.21 -15.68
N GLY A 17 -0.71 5.58 -16.34
CA GLY A 17 -0.67 6.25 -17.65
C GLY A 17 0.13 7.56 -17.63
N ALA A 18 0.56 8.05 -16.47
CA ALA A 18 1.63 9.05 -16.34
C ALA A 18 3.02 8.53 -16.76
N LEU A 19 3.21 7.21 -16.76
CA LEU A 19 4.35 6.45 -17.25
C LEU A 19 3.99 5.80 -18.59
N ASP A 20 3.46 6.58 -19.54
CA ASP A 20 3.19 6.10 -20.90
C ASP A 20 4.50 5.93 -21.69
N MET A 21 5.37 5.06 -21.16
CA MET A 21 6.70 4.77 -21.67
C MET A 21 7.01 3.29 -21.47
N PRO A 22 7.93 2.74 -22.26
CA PRO A 22 8.41 1.37 -22.06
C PRO A 22 8.90 1.13 -20.63
N VAL A 23 8.64 -0.06 -20.09
CA VAL A 23 8.98 -0.40 -18.69
C VAL A 23 10.48 -0.32 -18.40
N ASP A 24 11.31 -0.58 -19.40
CA ASP A 24 12.78 -0.49 -19.36
C ASP A 24 13.30 0.96 -19.38
N SER A 25 12.43 1.92 -19.72
CA SER A 25 12.75 3.34 -19.82
C SER A 25 12.37 4.12 -18.56
N VAL A 26 11.59 3.51 -17.66
CA VAL A 26 11.12 4.14 -16.43
C VAL A 26 12.30 4.45 -15.50
N GLN A 27 12.47 5.72 -15.14
CA GLN A 27 13.52 6.17 -14.24
C GLN A 27 13.03 6.29 -12.80
N LYS A 28 13.99 6.35 -11.86
CA LYS A 28 13.72 6.63 -10.44
C LYS A 28 12.87 7.89 -10.24
N ALA A 29 13.11 8.92 -11.06
CA ALA A 29 12.37 10.19 -10.98
C ALA A 29 10.87 10.02 -11.35
N ASP A 30 10.55 9.19 -12.34
CA ASP A 30 9.17 8.99 -12.77
C ASP A 30 8.37 8.20 -11.72
N VAL A 31 9.01 7.18 -11.14
CA VAL A 31 8.45 6.44 -10.00
C VAL A 31 8.25 7.36 -8.80
N ALA A 32 9.22 8.23 -8.51
CA ALA A 32 9.12 9.17 -7.42
C ALA A 32 7.95 10.16 -7.64
N GLY A 33 7.80 10.69 -8.85
CA GLY A 33 6.69 11.57 -9.22
C GLY A 33 5.32 10.92 -9.04
N PHE A 34 5.19 9.63 -9.35
CA PHE A 34 3.93 8.91 -9.17
C PHE A 34 3.67 8.47 -7.73
N VAL A 35 4.68 7.96 -7.01
CA VAL A 35 4.53 7.43 -5.65
C VAL A 35 4.38 8.55 -4.62
N TYR A 36 5.19 9.61 -4.74
CA TYR A 36 5.27 10.70 -3.75
C TYR A 36 4.45 11.93 -4.13
N ASP A 37 3.54 11.79 -5.09
CA ASP A 37 2.59 12.83 -5.47
C ASP A 37 1.94 13.46 -4.22
N THR A 38 2.08 14.78 -4.11
CA THR A 38 1.68 15.54 -2.91
C THR A 38 0.17 15.54 -2.72
N VAL A 39 -0.60 15.33 -3.80
CA VAL A 39 -2.06 15.35 -3.78
C VAL A 39 -2.67 14.06 -3.23
N VAL A 40 -1.89 12.98 -3.07
CA VAL A 40 -2.40 11.71 -2.55
C VAL A 40 -2.05 11.47 -1.09
N ALA A 41 -2.97 10.81 -0.38
CA ALA A 41 -2.80 10.43 1.02
C ALA A 41 -1.60 9.48 1.22
N LYS A 42 -0.95 9.55 2.40
CA LYS A 42 0.20 8.69 2.75
C LYS A 42 -0.07 7.19 2.54
N ALA A 43 -1.25 6.71 2.97
CA ALA A 43 -1.66 5.31 2.74
C ALA A 43 -1.73 4.95 1.25
N THR A 44 -2.16 5.88 0.41
CA THR A 44 -2.20 5.70 -1.05
C THR A 44 -0.79 5.65 -1.64
N ARG A 45 0.16 6.45 -1.12
CA ARG A 45 1.59 6.37 -1.52
C ARG A 45 2.15 4.99 -1.25
N HIS A 46 1.93 4.47 -0.04
CA HIS A 46 2.35 3.12 0.34
C HIS A 46 1.75 2.04 -0.56
N LYS A 47 0.46 2.18 -0.89
CA LYS A 47 -0.22 1.28 -1.83
C LYS A 47 0.40 1.37 -3.22
N ARG A 48 0.59 2.56 -3.78
CA ARG A 48 1.24 2.78 -5.09
C ARG A 48 2.64 2.16 -5.14
N TYR A 49 3.46 2.42 -4.11
CA TYR A 49 4.79 1.83 -3.95
C TYR A 49 4.75 0.31 -4.02
N ARG A 50 3.94 -0.34 -3.18
CA ARG A 50 3.88 -1.82 -3.12
C ARG A 50 3.51 -2.44 -4.45
N HIS A 51 2.54 -1.86 -5.15
CA HIS A 51 2.09 -2.41 -6.42
C HIS A 51 3.09 -2.17 -7.55
N LEU A 52 3.70 -0.98 -7.64
CA LEU A 52 4.75 -0.74 -8.63
C LEU A 52 5.95 -1.64 -8.39
N ARG A 53 6.39 -1.80 -7.14
CA ARG A 53 7.48 -2.70 -6.79
C ARG A 53 7.17 -4.15 -7.19
N ALA A 54 5.95 -4.62 -6.91
CA ALA A 54 5.52 -5.95 -7.34
C ALA A 54 5.51 -6.11 -8.86
N SER A 55 5.07 -5.09 -9.60
CA SER A 55 5.08 -5.10 -11.06
C SER A 55 6.51 -5.11 -11.64
N PHE A 56 7.42 -4.30 -11.11
CA PHE A 56 8.81 -4.29 -11.56
C PHE A 56 9.53 -5.59 -11.25
N ASN A 57 9.32 -6.17 -10.06
CA ASN A 57 9.87 -7.48 -9.73
C ASN A 57 9.36 -8.56 -10.70
N TRP A 58 8.06 -8.57 -11.02
CA TRP A 58 7.52 -9.50 -12.01
C TRP A 58 8.13 -9.27 -13.40
N CYS A 59 8.29 -8.01 -13.82
CA CYS A 59 8.93 -7.70 -15.09
C CYS A 59 10.41 -8.14 -15.11
N GLU A 60 11.10 -8.08 -13.98
CA GLU A 60 12.47 -8.57 -13.84
C GLU A 60 12.52 -10.10 -13.94
N ASP A 61 11.63 -10.80 -13.24
CA ASP A 61 11.52 -12.26 -13.27
C ASP A 61 11.23 -12.80 -14.70
N GLU A 62 10.41 -12.10 -15.47
CA GLU A 62 10.08 -12.45 -16.86
C GLU A 62 11.11 -11.94 -17.89
N GLY A 63 12.12 -11.18 -17.45
CA GLY A 63 13.18 -10.67 -18.32
C GLY A 63 12.79 -9.46 -19.18
N TYR A 64 11.70 -8.76 -18.86
CA TYR A 64 11.30 -7.51 -19.51
C TYR A 64 12.13 -6.31 -19.04
N VAL A 65 12.71 -6.37 -17.83
CA VAL A 65 13.64 -5.36 -17.30
C VAL A 65 14.81 -6.06 -16.61
N GLN A 66 16.03 -5.56 -16.80
CA GLN A 66 17.22 -6.13 -16.13
C GLN A 66 17.64 -5.38 -14.88
N ASN A 67 17.30 -4.10 -14.80
CA ASN A 67 17.64 -3.22 -13.68
C ASN A 67 16.43 -2.33 -13.37
N PRO A 68 15.45 -2.83 -12.61
CA PRO A 68 14.29 -2.02 -12.25
C PRO A 68 14.73 -0.78 -11.47
N PRO A 69 13.99 0.35 -11.59
CA PRO A 69 14.35 1.58 -10.90
C PRO A 69 14.34 1.37 -9.38
N GLU A 70 15.34 1.94 -8.70
CA GLU A 70 15.41 1.90 -7.23
C GLU A 70 14.23 2.68 -6.63
N MET A 71 13.46 2.02 -5.77
CA MET A 71 12.28 2.60 -5.13
C MET A 71 12.47 2.69 -3.61
N GLU A 72 12.40 3.91 -3.09
CA GLU A 72 12.37 4.15 -1.65
C GLU A 72 10.97 3.84 -1.09
N GLU A 73 10.91 3.18 0.07
CA GLU A 73 9.64 2.86 0.71
C GLU A 73 9.07 4.13 1.38
N PRO A 74 7.80 4.50 1.14
CA PRO A 74 7.17 5.61 1.84
C PRO A 74 7.04 5.32 3.34
N GLU A 75 7.02 6.38 4.16
CA GLU A 75 6.73 6.25 5.58
C GLU A 75 5.42 5.49 5.82
N SER A 76 5.47 4.46 6.68
CA SER A 76 4.29 3.71 7.08
C SER A 76 3.30 4.64 7.77
N TYR A 77 2.05 4.62 7.30
CA TYR A 77 0.95 5.30 7.96
C TYR A 77 0.21 4.33 8.86
N GLU A 78 0.38 4.46 10.18
CA GLU A 78 -0.49 3.80 11.14
C GLU A 78 -1.84 4.53 11.19
N ARG A 79 -2.82 4.07 10.40
CA ARG A 79 -4.23 4.44 10.62
C ARG A 79 -4.81 3.50 11.65
N LEU A 80 -5.12 4.01 12.83
CA LEU A 80 -6.08 3.34 13.68
C LEU A 80 -7.44 3.39 12.97
N PRO A 81 -8.17 2.26 12.85
CA PRO A 81 -9.54 2.28 12.36
C PRO A 81 -10.35 3.31 13.14
N GLU A 82 -11.16 4.14 12.48
CA GLU A 82 -11.97 5.19 13.13
C GLU A 82 -12.85 4.66 14.27
N GLY A 83 -13.23 3.37 14.24
CA GLY A 83 -13.96 2.71 15.31
C GLY A 83 -13.18 2.48 16.62
N PHE A 84 -11.90 2.86 16.68
CA PHE A 84 -11.04 2.74 17.87
C PHE A 84 -10.91 4.05 18.66
N HIS A 85 -11.70 5.07 18.33
CA HIS A 85 -11.75 6.33 19.08
C HIS A 85 -12.48 6.15 20.43
N ARG A 86 -11.66 5.89 21.46
CA ARG A 86 -11.82 6.12 22.92
C ARG A 86 -13.00 5.50 23.66
N ALA A 87 -14.25 5.64 23.23
CA ALA A 87 -15.41 5.17 24.03
C ALA A 87 -15.54 3.63 24.08
N ARG A 88 -14.84 2.90 23.21
CA ARG A 88 -14.95 1.44 23.07
C ARG A 88 -13.81 0.64 23.72
N ARG A 89 -12.73 1.32 24.16
CA ARG A 89 -11.60 0.63 24.79
C ARG A 89 -11.97 0.17 26.21
N ASP A 90 -12.71 1.00 26.95
CA ASP A 90 -13.08 0.72 28.34
C ASP A 90 -14.19 -0.34 28.46
N SER A 91 -15.02 -0.54 27.43
CA SER A 91 -16.04 -1.59 27.43
C SER A 91 -15.50 -2.98 27.06
N ILE A 92 -14.41 -3.07 26.30
CA ILE A 92 -13.79 -4.35 25.92
C ILE A 92 -13.03 -4.96 27.12
N ILE A 93 -12.41 -4.12 27.96
CA ILE A 93 -11.65 -4.60 29.13
C ILE A 93 -12.59 -5.02 30.29
N CYS A 94 -13.79 -4.45 30.38
CA CYS A 94 -14.70 -4.71 31.51
C CYS A 94 -15.59 -5.96 31.36
N LEU A 95 -15.68 -6.58 30.17
CA LEU A 95 -16.54 -7.76 29.95
C LEU A 95 -15.88 -9.12 30.25
N GLN A 96 -14.60 -9.13 30.66
CA GLN A 96 -13.85 -10.37 30.93
C GLN A 96 -13.53 -10.63 32.42
N CYS A 97 -14.08 -9.84 33.36
CA CYS A 97 -13.71 -9.93 34.78
C CYS A 97 -14.83 -10.27 35.77
N ASP A 98 -15.98 -10.82 35.34
CA ASP A 98 -16.97 -11.40 36.29
C ASP A 98 -16.88 -12.93 36.32
N GLY A 99 -15.67 -13.42 36.60
CA GLY A 99 -15.42 -14.77 37.08
C GLY A 99 -15.32 -14.75 38.61
N SER A 100 -16.45 -15.05 39.27
CA SER A 100 -16.63 -15.54 40.65
C SER A 100 -15.55 -15.24 41.71
N PRO A 101 -15.86 -14.49 42.80
CA PRO A 101 -15.08 -14.63 44.01
C PRO A 101 -15.49 -15.94 44.70
N GLY A 102 -14.56 -16.89 44.76
CA GLY A 102 -14.70 -18.05 45.62
C GLY A 102 -14.67 -17.65 47.09
N ASN A 103 -15.61 -18.20 47.87
CA ASN A 103 -15.33 -18.83 49.16
C ASN A 103 -16.48 -19.80 49.49
#